data_AF-A0A365ZJ37-F1
#
_entry.id   AF-A0A365ZJ37-F1
#
_cell.length_a   1.000
_cell.length_b   1.000
_cell.length_c   1.000
_cell.angle_alpha   90.00
_cell.angle_beta   90.00
_cell.angle_gamma   90.00
#
_symmetry.space_group_name_H-M   'P 1'
#
loop_
_entity.id
_entity.type
_entity.pdbx_description
1 polymer ?
#
loop_
_entity_poly.entity_id
_entity_poly.type
_entity_poly.pdbx_seq_one_letter_code
_entity_poly.pdbx_strand_id
1 'polypeptide(L)'
;MCGRGRRAFPGAPCRDAAPRGTAGNPGIERWFADVSGGTAHPDRWDTTPDPGAAERIVRRCAAVHPALATARVLTHRVGLRPWRPRIRLERETLPNGAMCVHSYGHGGCGVTVSWGRAVSWGRAAEALALLTGRSGP
;
A
#
# COMPACT_ATOMS: atom_id res chain seq x y z
N MET A 1 -20.41 -11.42 -34.50
CA MET A 1 -21.20 -10.16 -34.42
C MET A 1 -20.73 -9.38 -33.20
N CYS A 2 -20.20 -8.17 -33.41
CA CYS A 2 -19.64 -7.30 -32.38
C CYS A 2 -20.74 -6.36 -31.84
N GLY A 3 -21.04 -6.46 -30.54
CA GLY A 3 -22.00 -5.63 -29.81
C GLY A 3 -21.30 -4.52 -29.04
N ARG A 4 -21.72 -3.28 -29.31
CA ARG A 4 -21.10 -1.99 -28.99
C ARG A 4 -20.93 -1.72 -27.49
N GLY A 5 -19.82 -1.04 -27.15
CA GLY A 5 -19.90 0.11 -26.25
C GLY A 5 -19.08 0.11 -24.95
N ARG A 6 -17.76 -0.06 -24.99
CA ARG A 6 -16.85 0.59 -24.02
C ARG A 6 -15.59 1.06 -24.74
N ARG A 7 -15.32 2.37 -24.69
CA ARG A 7 -14.10 2.97 -25.24
C ARG A 7 -12.89 2.40 -24.49
N ALA A 8 -12.10 1.56 -25.16
CA ALA A 8 -10.76 1.20 -24.73
C ALA A 8 -9.84 2.43 -24.90
N PHE A 9 -8.86 2.58 -24.00
CA PHE A 9 -7.71 3.45 -24.22
C PHE A 9 -7.06 3.12 -25.58
N PRO A 10 -6.62 4.12 -26.37
CA PRO A 10 -6.03 3.85 -27.67
C PRO A 10 -4.67 3.17 -27.49
N GLY A 11 -4.51 1.95 -28.01
CA GLY A 11 -3.20 1.32 -28.23
C GLY A 11 -2.96 -0.08 -27.66
N ALA A 12 -3.86 -0.65 -26.85
CA ALA A 12 -3.70 -2.02 -26.34
C ALA A 12 -4.67 -2.98 -27.05
N PRO A 13 -4.20 -4.03 -27.77
CA PRO A 13 -5.11 -5.03 -28.30
C PRO A 13 -5.78 -5.79 -27.15
N CYS A 14 -7.11 -5.90 -27.19
CA CYS A 14 -7.88 -6.84 -26.37
C CYS A 14 -7.39 -8.25 -26.65
N ARG A 15 -6.49 -8.77 -25.82
CA ARG A 15 -6.18 -10.19 -25.80
C ARG A 15 -7.22 -10.87 -24.92
N ASP A 16 -8.09 -11.63 -25.57
CA ASP A 16 -8.88 -12.69 -24.94
C ASP A 16 -7.93 -13.59 -24.15
N ALA A 17 -7.92 -13.45 -22.83
CA ALA A 17 -7.14 -14.30 -21.95
C ALA A 17 -8.03 -15.45 -21.44
N ALA A 18 -8.11 -16.52 -22.22
CA ALA A 18 -8.42 -17.85 -21.68
C ALA A 18 -7.09 -18.57 -21.35
N PRO A 19 -7.03 -19.38 -20.28
CA PRO A 19 -5.77 -19.77 -19.67
C PRO A 19 -5.13 -20.92 -20.44
N ARG A 20 -3.90 -20.72 -20.92
CA ARG A 20 -3.00 -21.86 -21.16
C ARG A 20 -2.16 -22.02 -19.92
N GLY A 21 -2.34 -23.15 -19.25
CA GLY A 21 -1.39 -23.61 -18.25
C GLY A 21 -0.01 -23.66 -18.90
N THR A 22 0.89 -22.79 -18.46
CA THR A 22 2.30 -22.90 -18.76
C THR A 22 2.97 -23.40 -17.49
N ALA A 23 3.58 -24.57 -17.59
CA ALA A 23 4.54 -25.05 -16.60
C ALA A 23 5.59 -23.95 -16.41
N GLY A 24 5.58 -23.33 -15.23
CA GLY A 24 6.53 -22.28 -14.86
C GLY A 24 7.91 -22.86 -14.58
N ASN A 25 8.94 -22.05 -14.81
CA ASN A 25 10.32 -22.33 -14.44
C ASN A 25 10.40 -22.58 -12.90
N PRO A 26 10.89 -23.74 -12.42
CA PRO A 26 10.98 -24.03 -10.99
C PRO A 26 11.99 -23.08 -10.34
N GLY A 27 11.49 -22.09 -9.61
CA GLY A 27 12.30 -21.02 -8.99
C GLY A 27 11.72 -19.62 -9.12
N ILE A 28 10.69 -19.43 -9.96
CA ILE A 28 9.97 -18.15 -10.11
C ILE A 28 8.47 -18.38 -9.90
N GLU A 29 8.08 -18.82 -8.72
CA GLU A 29 6.68 -19.10 -8.42
C GLU A 29 5.94 -17.80 -8.03
N ARG A 30 5.26 -17.23 -9.04
CA ARG A 30 4.06 -16.34 -8.95
C ARG A 30 4.28 -14.87 -8.55
N TRP A 31 4.66 -14.04 -9.52
CA TRP A 31 4.80 -12.57 -9.39
C TRP A 31 3.49 -11.77 -9.30
N PHE A 32 2.33 -12.39 -9.48
CA PHE A 32 1.06 -11.64 -9.54
C PHE A 32 0.04 -12.24 -8.60
N ALA A 33 -0.32 -11.46 -7.58
CA ALA A 33 -1.43 -11.74 -6.68
C ALA A 33 -2.25 -10.45 -6.50
N ASP A 34 -3.56 -10.56 -6.65
CA ASP A 34 -4.46 -9.45 -6.41
C ASP A 34 -4.64 -9.21 -4.90
N VAL A 35 -4.55 -7.96 -4.48
CA VAL A 35 -4.86 -7.55 -3.12
C VAL A 35 -6.27 -6.96 -3.11
N SER A 36 -7.21 -7.70 -2.53
CA SER A 36 -8.58 -7.23 -2.32
C SER A 36 -8.75 -6.73 -0.89
N GLY A 37 -9.10 -5.46 -0.73
CA GLY A 37 -9.31 -4.83 0.57
C GLY A 37 -10.39 -3.75 0.50
N GLY A 38 -10.81 -3.15 1.61
CA GLY A 38 -10.51 -3.51 2.98
C GLY A 38 -11.59 -3.00 3.94
N THR A 39 -11.30 -3.08 5.23
CA THR A 39 -12.09 -2.46 6.31
C THR A 39 -11.26 -1.39 7.02
N ALA A 40 -11.95 -0.49 7.73
CA ALA A 40 -11.34 0.50 8.61
C ALA A 40 -12.22 0.63 9.86
N HIS A 41 -11.67 0.24 11.00
CA HIS A 41 -12.36 0.26 12.28
C HIS A 41 -11.52 1.08 13.27
N PRO A 42 -11.97 2.28 13.67
CA PRO A 42 -11.34 3.02 14.76
C PRO A 42 -11.28 2.18 16.02
N ASP A 43 -10.20 2.34 16.80
CA ASP A 43 -10.01 1.76 18.13
C ASP A 43 -10.08 0.22 18.22
N ARG A 44 -10.04 -0.49 17.08
CA ARG A 44 -9.93 -1.95 17.03
C ARG A 44 -8.47 -2.37 16.84
N TRP A 45 -7.92 -3.00 17.88
CA TRP A 45 -6.53 -3.48 17.92
C TRP A 45 -6.39 -4.97 17.57
N ASP A 46 -7.50 -5.70 17.52
CA ASP A 46 -7.55 -7.10 17.13
C ASP A 46 -7.16 -7.30 15.66
N THR A 47 -6.16 -8.15 15.44
CA THR A 47 -5.62 -8.52 14.12
C THR A 47 -6.10 -9.88 13.64
N THR A 48 -7.06 -10.50 14.34
CA THR A 48 -7.70 -11.74 13.90
C THR A 48 -8.53 -11.49 12.64
N PRO A 49 -8.33 -12.26 11.55
CA PRO A 49 -9.18 -12.16 10.37
C PRO A 49 -10.65 -12.46 10.69
N ASP A 50 -11.55 -11.58 10.25
CA ASP A 50 -13.01 -11.76 10.32
C ASP A 50 -13.51 -12.43 9.02
N PRO A 51 -14.01 -13.69 9.06
CA PRO A 51 -14.51 -14.38 7.87
C PRO A 51 -15.65 -13.63 7.16
N GLY A 52 -16.57 -13.05 7.94
CA GLY A 52 -17.67 -12.27 7.38
C GLY A 52 -17.18 -11.01 6.68
N ALA A 53 -16.15 -10.34 7.22
CA ALA A 53 -15.51 -9.21 6.54
C ALA A 53 -14.82 -9.64 5.23
N ALA A 54 -14.15 -10.79 5.23
CA ALA A 54 -13.50 -11.34 4.05
C ALA A 54 -14.52 -11.61 2.93
N GLU A 55 -15.63 -12.28 3.23
CA GLU A 55 -16.71 -12.54 2.27
C GLU A 55 -17.30 -11.25 1.68
N ARG A 56 -17.56 -10.24 2.54
CA ARG A 56 -18.04 -8.93 2.09
C ARG A 56 -17.03 -8.20 1.19
N ILE A 57 -15.73 -8.32 1.46
CA ILE A 57 -14.68 -7.75 0.61
C ILE A 57 -14.68 -8.43 -0.75
N VAL A 58 -14.64 -9.77 -0.80
CA VAL A 58 -14.66 -10.53 -2.05
C VAL A 58 -15.89 -10.19 -2.87
N ARG A 59 -17.08 -10.17 -2.25
CA ARG A 59 -18.34 -9.81 -2.93
C ARG A 59 -18.28 -8.41 -3.54
N ARG A 60 -17.79 -7.40 -2.80
CA ARG A 60 -17.66 -6.02 -3.32
C ARG A 60 -16.66 -5.93 -4.47
N CYS A 61 -15.50 -6.58 -4.35
CA CYS A 61 -14.49 -6.59 -5.39
C CYS A 61 -14.96 -7.34 -6.64
N ALA A 62 -15.65 -8.47 -6.48
CA ALA A 62 -16.21 -9.26 -7.58
C ALA A 62 -17.31 -8.53 -8.35
N ALA A 63 -18.06 -7.63 -7.70
CA ALA A 63 -19.02 -6.76 -8.38
C ALA A 63 -18.36 -5.81 -9.40
N VAL A 64 -17.08 -5.46 -9.19
CA VAL A 64 -16.28 -4.63 -10.10
C VAL A 64 -15.47 -5.48 -11.07
N HIS A 65 -14.89 -6.59 -10.59
CA HIS A 65 -14.05 -7.50 -11.35
C HIS A 65 -14.53 -8.95 -11.18
N PRO A 66 -15.46 -9.44 -12.04
CA PRO A 66 -16.16 -10.71 -11.85
C PRO A 66 -15.28 -11.95 -11.65
N ALA A 67 -14.07 -11.98 -12.23
CA ALA A 67 -13.14 -13.10 -12.06
C ALA A 67 -12.71 -13.32 -10.59
N LEU A 68 -12.88 -12.32 -9.71
CA LEU A 68 -12.55 -12.46 -8.29
C LEU A 68 -13.57 -13.32 -7.52
N ALA A 69 -14.76 -13.58 -8.07
CA ALA A 69 -15.79 -14.39 -7.42
C ALA A 69 -15.35 -15.86 -7.21
N THR A 70 -14.50 -16.38 -8.10
CA THR A 70 -14.01 -17.77 -8.09
C THR A 70 -12.50 -17.86 -7.90
N ALA A 71 -11.85 -16.73 -7.59
CA ALA A 71 -10.40 -16.70 -7.39
C ALA A 71 -10.00 -17.47 -6.13
N ARG A 72 -8.90 -18.23 -6.22
CA ARG A 72 -8.30 -18.90 -5.06
C ARG A 72 -7.78 -17.86 -4.06
N VAL A 73 -8.37 -17.82 -2.88
CA VAL A 73 -7.85 -17.03 -1.76
C VAL A 73 -6.54 -17.66 -1.27
N LEU A 74 -5.45 -16.87 -1.27
CA LEU A 74 -4.16 -17.34 -0.78
C LEU A 74 -3.98 -17.13 0.73
N THR A 75 -4.47 -16.00 1.24
CA THR A 75 -4.29 -15.60 2.64
C THR A 75 -5.26 -14.47 3.01
N HIS A 76 -5.61 -14.37 4.29
CA HIS A 76 -6.27 -13.21 4.86
C HIS A 76 -5.27 -12.45 5.73
N ARG A 77 -5.21 -11.12 5.57
CA ARG A 77 -4.30 -10.25 6.34
C ARG A 77 -5.07 -9.12 6.98
N VAL A 78 -4.77 -8.86 8.24
CA VAL A 78 -5.27 -7.71 9.00
C VAL A 78 -4.07 -6.91 9.48
N GLY A 79 -4.15 -5.58 9.39
CA GLY A 79 -3.06 -4.69 9.81
C GLY A 79 -3.62 -3.44 10.47
N LEU A 80 -2.86 -2.90 11.42
CA LEU A 80 -3.18 -1.68 12.14
C LEU A 80 -2.65 -0.47 11.35
N ARG A 81 -3.51 0.52 11.12
CA ARG A 81 -3.12 1.78 10.48
C ARG A 81 -2.68 2.77 11.55
N PRO A 82 -1.43 3.26 11.55
CA PRO A 82 -0.93 4.21 12.55
C PRO A 82 -1.51 5.61 12.27
N TRP A 83 -2.79 5.79 12.57
CA TRP A 83 -3.54 7.02 12.32
C TRP A 83 -3.43 8.00 13.49
N ARG A 84 -3.46 9.29 13.16
CA ARG A 84 -3.69 10.39 14.11
C ARG A 84 -4.59 11.44 13.46
N PRO A 85 -5.32 12.25 14.26
CA PRO A 85 -6.07 13.40 13.74
C PRO A 85 -5.18 14.39 12.99
N ARG A 86 -3.91 14.51 13.42
CA ARG A 86 -2.88 15.30 12.76
C ARG A 86 -1.61 14.47 12.63
N ILE A 87 -1.03 14.45 11.43
CA ILE A 87 0.28 13.83 11.16
C ILE A 87 1.33 14.64 11.93
N ARG A 88 2.20 13.97 12.69
CA ARG A 88 3.31 14.64 13.36
C ARG A 88 4.52 14.64 12.44
N LEU A 89 4.94 15.86 12.10
CA LEU A 89 6.07 16.15 11.21
C LEU A 89 6.91 17.25 11.85
N GLU A 90 7.73 16.86 12.81
CA GLU A 90 8.39 17.79 13.72
C GLU A 90 9.83 17.36 13.97
N ARG A 91 10.67 18.32 14.36
CA ARG A 91 12.04 18.07 14.81
C ARG A 91 12.13 18.45 16.28
N GLU A 92 12.85 17.65 17.04
CA GLU A 92 13.04 17.82 18.47
C GLU A 92 14.50 17.54 18.82
N THR A 93 15.13 18.42 19.59
CA THR A 93 16.44 18.13 20.19
C THR A 93 16.20 17.40 21.50
N LEU A 94 16.68 16.16 21.58
CA LEU A 94 16.58 15.32 22.77
C LEU A 94 17.54 15.81 23.87
N PRO A 95 17.34 15.40 25.14
CA PRO A 95 18.19 15.82 26.26
C PRO A 95 19.68 15.49 26.08
N ASN A 96 20.01 14.46 25.30
CA ASN A 96 21.39 14.07 24.97
C ASN A 96 21.99 14.86 23.79
N GLY A 97 21.29 15.88 23.29
CA GLY A 97 21.71 16.69 22.14
C GLY A 97 21.42 16.08 20.77
N ALA A 98 20.88 14.86 20.70
CA ALA A 98 20.52 14.23 19.43
C ALA A 98 19.29 14.88 18.80
N MET A 99 19.26 14.98 17.47
CA MET A 99 18.08 15.42 16.73
C MET A 99 17.14 14.24 16.47
N CYS A 100 15.92 14.31 16.98
CA CYS A 100 14.83 13.41 16.68
C CYS A 100 13.93 14.02 15.60
N VAL A 101 13.58 13.23 14.60
CA VAL A 101 12.64 13.61 13.54
C VAL A 101 11.39 12.76 13.66
N HIS A 102 10.27 13.41 13.99
CA HIS A 102 8.96 12.78 14.08
C HIS A 102 8.31 12.74 12.70
N SER A 103 7.94 11.54 12.25
CA SER A 103 7.28 11.34 10.96
C SER A 103 6.26 10.20 11.02
N TYR A 104 5.19 10.40 11.77
CA TYR A 104 4.17 9.36 12.03
C TYR A 104 2.74 9.91 12.02
N GLY A 105 1.75 9.01 12.03
CA GLY A 105 0.33 9.39 12.00
C GLY A 105 -0.30 9.35 10.60
N HIS A 106 0.38 8.76 9.62
CA HIS A 106 -0.04 8.72 8.22
C HIS A 106 -1.27 7.82 7.94
N GLY A 107 -1.72 7.03 8.91
CA GLY A 107 -2.85 6.13 8.72
C GLY A 107 -2.66 5.21 7.51
N GLY A 108 -3.61 5.25 6.57
CA GLY A 108 -3.59 4.41 5.36
C GLY A 108 -2.70 4.91 4.22
N CYS A 109 -2.14 6.12 4.28
CA CYS A 109 -1.38 6.71 3.18
C CYS A 109 0.15 6.58 3.32
N GLY A 110 0.64 5.86 4.34
CA GLY A 110 2.07 5.77 4.66
C GLY A 110 2.95 5.37 3.47
N VAL A 111 2.53 4.37 2.68
CA VAL A 111 3.26 3.96 1.47
C VAL A 111 3.27 5.07 0.42
N THR A 112 2.09 5.66 0.14
CA THR A 112 1.93 6.74 -0.85
C THR A 112 2.83 7.93 -0.58
N VAL A 113 3.05 8.29 0.69
CA VAL A 113 3.81 9.48 1.07
C VAL A 113 5.26 9.19 1.48
N SER A 114 5.65 7.91 1.57
CA SER A 114 6.94 7.47 2.13
C SER A 114 8.14 8.18 1.50
N TRP A 115 8.24 8.16 0.17
CA TRP A 115 9.33 8.76 -0.58
C TRP A 115 9.41 10.28 -0.39
N GLY A 116 8.28 10.97 -0.50
CA GLY A 116 8.22 12.42 -0.31
C GLY A 116 8.67 12.83 1.10
N ARG A 117 8.35 12.02 2.12
CA ARG A 117 8.80 12.24 3.50
C ARG A 117 10.30 12.02 3.64
N ALA A 118 10.82 10.92 3.11
CA ALA A 118 12.25 10.62 3.15
C ALA A 118 13.08 11.75 2.50
N VAL A 119 12.70 12.20 1.30
CA VAL A 119 13.40 13.28 0.59
C VAL A 119 13.32 14.60 1.35
N SER A 120 12.15 14.94 1.90
CA SER A 120 11.96 16.19 2.65
C SER A 120 12.84 16.24 3.90
N TRP A 121 12.97 15.11 4.62
CA TRP A 121 13.82 15.01 5.79
C TRP A 121 15.32 14.96 5.45
N GLY A 122 15.70 14.28 4.36
CA GLY A 122 17.08 14.30 3.86
C GLY A 122 17.56 15.72 3.57
N ARG A 123 16.77 16.49 2.81
CA ARG A 123 17.07 17.91 2.51
C ARG A 123 17.16 18.78 3.76
N ALA A 124 16.28 18.53 4.74
CA ALA A 124 16.31 19.27 5.99
C ALA A 124 17.56 18.96 6.85
N ALA A 125 18.06 17.72 6.79
CA ALA A 125 19.29 17.31 7.46
C ALA A 125 20.54 17.91 6.78
N GLU A 126 20.60 17.88 5.45
CA GLU A 126 21.67 18.50 4.67
C GLU A 126 21.77 20.01 4.93
N ALA A 127 20.64 20.72 4.90
CA ALA A 127 20.62 22.15 5.20
C ALA A 127 21.10 22.46 6.63
N LEU A 128 20.76 21.61 7.61
CA LEU A 128 21.22 21.78 8.99
C LEU A 128 22.73 21.52 9.15
N ALA A 129 23.27 20.53 8.43
CA ALA A 129 24.71 20.25 8.43
C ALA A 129 25.51 21.46 7.94
N LEU A 130 25.06 22.10 6.86
CA LEU A 130 25.66 23.31 6.31
C LEU A 130 25.63 24.49 7.30
N LEU A 131 24.50 24.69 8.00
CA LEU A 131 24.33 25.80 8.94
C LEU A 131 25.07 25.62 10.27
N THR A 132 25.32 24.38 10.68
CA THR A 132 25.92 24.08 11.99
C THR A 132 27.40 23.75 11.93
N GLY A 133 28.01 23.73 10.74
CA GLY A 133 29.42 23.35 10.55
C GLY A 133 29.72 21.90 10.93
N ARG A 134 28.69 21.10 11.21
CA ARG A 134 28.82 19.67 11.52
C ARG A 134 28.79 18.91 10.19
N SER A 135 29.98 18.58 9.69
CA SER A 135 30.14 17.50 8.73
C SER A 135 29.62 16.20 9.35
N GLY A 136 28.81 15.43 8.59
CA GLY A 136 28.26 14.15 9.04
C GLY A 136 29.33 13.13 9.43
N PRO A 137 28.94 11.96 9.98
CA PRO A 137 29.88 10.92 10.39
C PRO A 137 30.72 10.39 9.22
#